data_AF-A0A9X8BIR5-F1
#
_entry.id   AF-A0A9X8BIR5-F1
#
_cell.length_a   1.000
_cell.length_b   1.000
_cell.length_c   1.000
_cell.angle_alpha   90.00
_cell.angle_beta   90.00
_cell.angle_gamma   90.00
#
_symmetry.space_group_name_H-M   'P 1'
#
loop_
_entity.id
_entity.type
_entity.pdbx_description
1 polymer ?
#
loop_
_entity_poly.entity_id
_entity_poly.type
_entity_poly.pdbx_seq_one_letter_code
_entity_poly.pdbx_strand_id
1 'polypeptide(L)' 'MDKLVKVTCPQCSHVMEQRSSKVRKNTTCICPKCGHFFLPEEG' A
#
# COMPACT_ATOMS: atom_id res chain seq x y z
N MET A 1 -12.68 -9.82 9.40
CA MET A 1 -11.29 -9.70 9.91
C MET A 1 -10.46 -9.03 8.84
N ASP A 2 -10.08 -7.78 9.05
CA ASP A 2 -9.22 -7.01 8.13
C ASP A 2 -7.80 -7.61 8.18
N LYS A 3 -7.37 -8.28 7.10
CA LYS A 3 -6.00 -8.79 7.00
C LYS A 3 -5.03 -7.64 6.75
N LEU A 4 -3.88 -7.63 7.41
CA LEU A 4 -2.76 -6.77 7.02
C LEU A 4 -2.06 -7.41 5.81
N VAL A 5 -1.81 -6.61 4.78
CA VAL A 5 -1.07 -6.98 3.57
C VAL A 5 0.19 -6.14 3.51
N LYS A 6 1.28 -6.77 3.07
CA LYS A 6 2.54 -6.08 2.83
C LYS A 6 2.48 -5.46 1.44
N VAL A 7 2.66 -4.15 1.38
CA VAL A 7 2.67 -3.37 0.16
C VAL A 7 4.06 -2.79 0.00
N THR A 8 4.70 -3.05 -1.13
CA THR A 8 6.02 -2.51 -1.44
C THR A 8 5.86 -1.21 -2.21
N CYS A 9 6.51 -0.15 -1.74
CA CYS A 9 6.53 1.10 -2.47
C CYS A 9 7.36 0.96 -3.76
N PRO A 10 6.82 1.29 -4.94
CA PRO A 10 7.54 1.15 -6.21
C PRO A 10 8.72 2.13 -6.34
N GLN A 11 8.69 3.25 -5.63
CA GLN A 11 9.75 4.27 -5.74
C GLN A 11 10.98 3.96 -4.88
N CYS A 12 10.78 3.49 -3.65
CA CYS A 12 11.87 3.31 -2.68
C CYS A 12 12.03 1.85 -2.21
N SER A 13 11.28 0.91 -2.78
CA SER A 13 11.23 -0.50 -2.39
C SER A 13 10.92 -0.73 -0.90
N HIS A 14 10.34 0.26 -0.23
CA HIS A 14 10.00 0.16 1.18
C HIS A 14 8.73 -0.66 1.36
N VAL A 15 8.81 -1.73 2.14
CA VAL A 15 7.66 -2.56 2.51
C VAL A 15 6.93 -1.90 3.66
N MET A 16 5.65 -1.62 3.47
CA MET A 16 4.74 -1.12 4.50
C MET A 16 3.56 -2.06 4.66
N GLU A 17 2.99 -2.13 5.86
CA GLU A 17 1.82 -2.94 6.12
C GLU A 17 0.55 -2.08 5.98
N GLN A 18 -0.33 -2.45 5.05
CA GLN A 18 -1.61 -1.81 4.81
C GLN A 18 -2.75 -2.77 5.12
N ARG A 19 -3.92 -2.24 5.47
CA ARG A 19 -5.12 -3.10 5.63
C ARG A 19 -5.61 -3.56 4.26
N SER A 20 -5.85 -4.85 4.11
CA SER A 20 -6.40 -5.48 2.90
C SER A 20 -7.70 -4.82 2.46
N SER A 21 -8.56 -4.43 3.41
CA SER A 21 -9.81 -3.70 3.16
C SER A 21 -9.60 -2.33 2.54
N LYS A 22 -8.43 -1.70 2.76
CA LYS A 22 -8.05 -0.39 2.22
C LYS A 22 -7.37 -0.54 0.87
N VAL A 23 -6.55 -1.57 0.71
CA VAL A 23 -5.93 -1.97 -0.56
C VAL A 23 -7.00 -2.40 -1.58
N ARG A 24 -7.94 -3.26 -1.20
CA ARG A 24 -9.07 -3.71 -2.05
C ARG A 24 -10.07 -2.61 -2.41
N LYS A 25 -10.02 -1.45 -1.74
CA LYS A 25 -10.89 -0.31 -2.02
C LYS A 25 -10.24 0.69 -2.99
N ASN A 26 -9.17 0.29 -3.71
CA ASN A 26 -8.38 1.15 -4.58
C ASN A 26 -7.97 2.47 -3.90
N THR A 27 -7.73 2.43 -2.59
CA THR A 27 -7.34 3.63 -1.86
C THR A 27 -5.86 3.91 -2.12
N THR A 28 -5.56 5.13 -2.57
CA THR A 28 -4.18 5.61 -2.76
C THR A 28 -3.34 5.35 -1.51
N CYS A 29 -2.28 4.55 -1.67
CA CYS A 29 -1.32 4.28 -0.62
C CYS A 29 -0.23 5.34 -0.65
N ILE A 30 0.09 5.87 0.52
CA ILE A 30 1.15 6.86 0.71
C ILE A 30 2.31 6.16 1.38
N CYS A 31 3.48 6.21 0.75
CA CYS A 31 4.68 5.72 1.38
C CYS A 31 5.13 6.68 2.50
N PRO A 32 5.23 6.22 3.76
CA PRO A 32 5.69 7.08 4.86
C PRO A 32 7.17 7.45 4.74
N LYS A 33 7.94 6.72 3.91
CA LYS A 33 9.38 6.92 3.77
C LYS A 33 9.75 7.96 2.71
N CYS A 34 9.07 7.95 1.57
CA CYS A 34 9.35 8.86 0.46
C CYS A 34 8.20 9.80 0.12
N GLY A 35 7.04 9.67 0.77
CA GLY A 35 5.85 10.47 0.45
C GLY A 35 5.23 10.14 -0.90
N HIS A 36 5.68 9.07 -1.58
CA HIS A 36 5.15 8.69 -2.89
C HIS A 36 3.73 8.12 -2.77
N PHE A 37 2.84 8.62 -3.61
CA PHE A 37 1.47 8.17 -3.74
C PHE A 37 1.42 7.12 -4.85
N PHE A 38 0.98 5.92 -4.52
CA PHE A 38 0.79 4.86 -5.50
C PHE A 38 -0.50 4.10 -5.21
N LEU A 39 -1.14 3.62 -6.27
CA LEU A 39 -2.32 2.77 -6.14
C LEU A 39 -1.83 1.34 -5.92
N PRO A 40 -2.35 0.63 -4.92
CA PRO A 40 -2.12 -0.80 -4.86
C PRO A 40 -2.90 -1.42 -6.03
N GLU A 41 -2.18 -1.94 -7.02
CA GLU A 41 -2.77 -2.57 -8.20
C GLU A 41 -3.77 -3.66 -7.76
N GLU A 42 -4.97 -3.65 -8.34
CA GLU A 42 -5.96 -4.71 -8.20
C GLU A 42 -5.39 -5.99 -8.82
N GLY A 43 -4.68 -6.77 -8.02
CA GLY A 43 -4.27 -8.15 -8.36
C GLY A 43 -5.35 -9.16 -8.01
#